data_AF-A0A229HAE0-F1
#
_entry.id   AF-A0A229HAE0-F1
#
_cell.length_a   1.000
_cell.length_b   1.000
_cell.length_c   1.000
_cell.angle_alpha   90.00
_cell.angle_beta   90.00
_cell.angle_gamma   90.00
#
_symmetry.space_group_name_H-M   'P 1'
#
loop_
_entity.id
_entity.type
_entity.pdbx_description
1 polymer ?
#
loop_
_entity_poly.entity_id
_entity_poly.type
_entity_poly.pdbx_seq_one_letter_code
_entity_poly.pdbx_strand_id
1 'polypeptide(L)'
;MGLCALVTWISLVYRFAEKGRLLGTTRSMALCGTIMACTCAAALITITLLLPHAADVPPAVAAAAAGGALAPRVRQQQNQQSTPPFVAVITLGIAVLLGHLERRLVHDMYCHCERLVRDFQDVAQLRMFAFDARAHLCGCALQAKDKAAIDGLYEDVVALLDEATKVEAEVEANRRQRELQDFPKELHSRTKEEAEDCRQALAKAKEACVLMLKFGYKHGKRSGDRDLMRIRQTAMAVEPLAEAPAPHP
;
A
#
# COMPACT_ATOMS: atom_id res chain seq x y z
N MET A 1 22.25 18.50 18.47
CA MET A 1 21.61 17.16 18.36
C MET A 1 20.20 17.21 17.79
N GLY A 2 19.30 18.05 18.32
CA GLY A 2 17.91 18.15 17.82
C GLY A 2 17.79 18.52 16.33
N LEU A 3 18.58 19.48 15.84
CA LEU A 3 18.53 19.92 14.43
C LEU A 3 18.86 18.82 13.41
N CYS A 4 19.88 17.98 13.67
CA CYS A 4 20.26 16.90 12.75
C CYS A 4 19.19 15.79 12.70
N ALA A 5 18.62 15.43 13.85
CA ALA A 5 17.51 14.50 13.93
C ALA A 5 16.27 15.04 13.19
N LEU A 6 15.97 16.33 13.35
CA LEU A 6 14.83 17.00 12.74
C LEU A 6 14.99 17.12 11.21
N VAL A 7 16.17 17.48 10.72
CA VAL A 7 16.49 17.50 9.28
C VAL A 7 16.41 16.09 8.69
N THR A 8 17.01 15.09 9.36
CA THR A 8 16.92 13.68 8.92
C THR A 8 15.46 13.23 8.85
N TRP A 9 14.66 13.58 9.85
CA TRP A 9 13.23 13.27 9.90
C TRP A 9 12.47 13.91 8.75
N ILE A 10 12.65 15.21 8.52
CA ILE A 10 12.01 15.93 7.41
C ILE A 10 12.40 15.29 6.08
N SER A 11 13.68 14.97 5.87
CA SER A 11 14.15 14.34 4.64
C SER A 11 13.61 12.92 4.46
N LEU A 12 13.47 12.14 5.54
CA LEU A 12 12.83 10.82 5.51
C LEU A 12 11.34 10.94 5.19
N VAL A 13 10.64 11.86 5.85
CA VAL A 13 9.22 12.12 5.61
C VAL A 13 8.99 12.57 4.17
N TYR A 14 9.84 13.45 3.65
CA TYR A 14 9.75 13.94 2.27
C TYR A 14 10.09 12.84 1.25
N ARG A 15 11.19 12.11 1.46
CA ARG A 15 11.67 11.04 0.55
C ARG A 15 10.74 9.83 0.50
N PHE A 16 10.07 9.51 1.61
CA PHE A 16 9.12 8.40 1.69
C PHE A 16 7.66 8.88 1.76
N ALA A 17 7.39 10.16 1.47
CA ALA A 17 6.03 10.70 1.40
C ALA A 17 5.17 9.93 0.40
N GLU A 18 5.79 9.46 -0.69
CA GLU A 18 5.16 8.76 -1.81
C GLU A 18 5.30 7.23 -1.73
N LYS A 19 6.13 6.72 -0.81
CA LYS A 19 6.50 5.29 -0.73
C LYS A 19 5.77 4.51 0.36
N GLY A 20 4.96 5.17 1.19
CA GLY A 20 4.05 4.52 2.13
C GLY A 20 4.08 5.04 3.57
N ARG A 21 3.46 4.27 4.48
CA ARG A 21 3.28 4.66 5.88
C ARG A 21 4.54 4.35 6.70
N LEU A 22 5.44 5.34 6.81
CA LEU A 22 6.69 5.25 7.58
C LEU A 22 6.52 4.77 9.03
N LEU A 23 5.38 5.07 9.67
CA LEU A 23 5.06 4.68 11.05
C LEU A 23 3.93 3.65 11.13
N GLY A 24 3.64 2.94 10.04
CA GLY A 24 2.47 2.08 9.99
C GLY A 24 2.54 0.80 10.80
N THR A 25 3.76 0.33 11.08
CA THR A 25 4.05 -0.88 11.84
C THR A 25 5.15 -0.60 12.86
N THR A 26 5.13 -1.27 14.01
CA THR A 26 6.14 -1.12 15.09
C THR A 26 7.56 -1.39 14.60
N ARG A 27 7.71 -2.30 13.62
CA ARG A 27 8.99 -2.61 12.97
C ARG A 27 9.48 -1.49 12.05
N SER A 28 8.60 -0.85 11.28
CA SER A 28 8.96 0.32 10.47
C SER A 28 9.31 1.54 11.33
N MET A 29 8.64 1.68 12.47
CA MET A 29 8.99 2.68 13.50
C MET A 29 10.36 2.40 14.12
N ALA A 30 10.66 1.14 14.46
CA ALA A 30 11.98 0.74 14.95
C ALA A 30 13.08 0.99 13.91
N LEU A 31 12.85 0.67 12.63
CA LEU A 31 13.81 0.95 11.55
C LEU A 31 14.01 2.45 11.29
N CYS A 32 12.95 3.27 11.38
CA CYS A 32 13.11 4.72 11.33
C CYS A 32 13.92 5.24 12.52
N GLY A 33 13.68 4.70 13.71
CA GLY A 33 14.43 5.01 14.93
C GLY A 33 15.90 4.63 14.82
N THR A 34 16.22 3.45 14.26
CA THR A 34 17.62 3.05 14.04
C THR A 34 18.30 3.91 12.99
N ILE A 35 17.62 4.28 11.90
CA ILE A 35 18.18 5.21 10.91
C ILE A 35 18.47 6.57 11.56
N MET A 36 17.55 7.11 12.37
CA MET A 36 17.80 8.35 13.12
C MET A 36 18.95 8.23 14.11
N ALA A 37 19.03 7.11 14.85
CA ALA A 37 20.11 6.87 15.80
C ALA A 37 21.45 6.78 15.08
N CYS A 38 21.52 6.08 13.94
CA CYS A 38 22.72 5.97 13.12
C CYS A 38 23.11 7.32 12.51
N THR A 39 22.18 8.14 12.02
CA THR A 39 22.51 9.48 11.47
C THR A 39 22.95 10.45 12.56
N CYS A 40 22.35 10.39 13.75
CA CYS A 40 22.77 11.19 14.90
C CYS A 40 24.15 10.75 15.43
N ALA A 41 24.42 9.45 15.47
CA ALA A 41 25.73 8.92 15.84
C ALA A 41 26.80 9.32 14.81
N ALA A 42 26.48 9.24 13.51
CA ALA A 42 27.36 9.71 12.45
C ALA A 42 27.70 11.19 12.59
N ALA A 43 26.69 12.03 12.86
CA ALA A 43 26.87 13.46 13.08
C ALA A 43 27.69 13.77 14.34
N LEU A 44 27.53 13.00 15.42
CA LEU A 44 28.37 13.13 16.60
C LEU A 44 29.82 12.76 16.32
N ILE A 45 30.06 11.68 15.60
CA ILE A 45 31.42 11.22 15.28
C ILE A 45 32.10 12.21 14.35
N THR A 46 31.40 12.78 13.36
CA THR A 46 31.96 13.83 12.51
C THR A 46 32.22 15.11 13.29
N ILE A 47 31.30 15.56 14.16
CA ILE A 47 31.52 16.75 14.99
C ILE A 47 32.70 16.53 15.95
N THR A 48 32.82 15.36 16.58
CA THR A 48 33.89 15.07 17.55
C THR A 48 35.26 14.82 16.91
N LEU A 49 35.32 14.23 15.70
CA LEU A 49 36.57 14.09 14.95
C LEU A 49 36.98 15.38 14.20
N LEU A 50 36.04 16.21 13.73
CA LEU A 50 36.39 17.47 13.04
C LEU A 50 36.65 18.63 14.00
N LEU A 51 36.09 18.65 15.23
CA LEU A 51 36.36 19.72 16.20
C LEU A 51 37.85 19.94 16.52
N PRO A 52 38.69 18.89 16.69
CA PRO A 52 40.12 19.11 16.95
C PRO A 52 40.92 19.55 15.70
N HIS A 53 40.33 19.59 14.50
CA HIS A 53 40.98 20.02 13.25
C HIS A 53 40.25 21.20 12.56
N ALA A 54 39.30 21.84 13.26
CA ALA A 54 38.43 22.89 12.72
C ALA A 54 39.15 24.21 12.38
N ALA A 55 40.46 24.32 12.59
CA ALA A 55 41.23 25.50 12.18
C ALA A 55 41.55 25.51 10.68
N ASP A 56 41.45 24.39 9.96
CA ASP A 56 42.01 24.28 8.59
C ASP A 56 41.09 23.63 7.53
N VAL A 57 39.82 23.33 7.82
CA VAL A 57 38.95 22.62 6.85
C VAL A 57 37.87 23.54 6.24
N PRO A 58 37.86 23.72 4.89
CA PRO A 58 36.89 24.56 4.19
C PRO A 58 35.43 24.12 4.40
N PRO A 59 34.49 25.06 4.50
CA PRO A 59 33.07 24.82 4.83
C PRO A 59 32.31 23.93 3.82
N ALA A 60 32.89 23.66 2.64
CA ALA A 60 32.32 22.75 1.64
C ALA A 60 32.27 21.28 2.10
N VAL A 61 33.20 20.84 2.95
CA VAL A 61 33.29 19.44 3.40
C VAL A 61 32.22 19.11 4.45
N ALA A 62 31.86 20.08 5.29
CA ALA A 62 30.78 19.94 6.27
C ALA A 62 29.40 19.80 5.60
N ALA A 63 29.18 20.52 4.50
CA ALA A 63 27.94 20.44 3.72
C ALA A 63 27.80 19.10 2.97
N ALA A 64 28.88 18.56 2.42
CA ALA A 64 28.88 17.26 1.73
C ALA A 64 28.64 16.08 2.68
N ALA A 65 29.22 16.11 3.89
CA ALA A 65 29.03 15.07 4.90
C ALA A 65 27.62 15.09 5.52
N ALA A 66 27.00 16.27 5.64
CA ALA A 66 25.65 16.41 6.19
C ALA A 66 24.53 16.22 5.15
N GLY A 67 24.75 16.56 3.89
CA GLY A 67 23.73 16.54 2.83
C GLY A 67 23.83 15.38 1.82
N GLY A 68 25.01 14.79 1.62
CA GLY A 68 25.25 13.81 0.55
C GLY A 68 24.52 12.48 0.69
N ALA A 69 24.14 12.08 1.91
CA ALA A 69 23.42 10.82 2.16
C ALA A 69 21.95 10.85 1.69
N LEU A 70 21.40 12.04 1.41
CA LEU A 70 19.97 12.23 1.14
C LEU A 70 19.67 12.71 -0.29
N ALA A 71 20.67 13.15 -1.05
CA ALA A 71 20.49 13.58 -2.43
C ALA A 71 20.43 12.37 -3.40
N PRO A 72 19.52 12.38 -4.41
CA PRO A 72 19.51 11.38 -5.45
C PRO A 72 20.82 11.46 -6.25
N ARG A 73 21.43 10.30 -6.53
CA ARG A 73 22.68 10.17 -7.30
C ARG A 73 22.51 10.72 -8.73
N VAL A 74 22.64 12.01 -8.91
CA VAL A 74 22.94 12.63 -10.20
C VAL A 74 24.43 12.96 -10.19
N ARG A 75 25.20 12.02 -10.72
CA ARG A 75 26.50 12.21 -11.41
C ARG A 75 27.33 13.43 -10.97
N GLN A 76 27.82 13.45 -9.73
CA GLN A 76 28.94 14.32 -9.33
C GLN A 76 30.25 13.51 -9.28
N GLN A 77 30.79 13.23 -10.47
CA GLN A 77 32.22 12.99 -10.65
C GLN A 77 32.89 14.36 -10.78
N GLN A 78 33.35 14.97 -9.68
CA GLN A 78 34.51 15.87 -9.64
C GLN A 78 34.63 16.52 -8.26
N ASN A 79 35.30 15.80 -7.35
CA ASN A 79 36.39 16.33 -6.52
C ASN A 79 36.67 15.29 -5.45
N GLN A 80 37.68 14.44 -5.73
CA GLN A 80 38.36 13.64 -4.74
C GLN A 80 39.08 14.59 -3.77
N GLN A 81 38.36 15.02 -2.73
CA GLN A 81 38.99 15.51 -1.51
C GLN A 81 38.55 14.55 -0.41
N SER A 82 39.46 13.62 -0.11
CA SER A 82 39.43 12.51 0.84
C SER A 82 38.28 12.55 1.84
N THR A 83 37.12 12.02 1.46
CA THR A 83 36.09 11.62 2.42
C THR A 83 36.68 10.48 3.25
N PRO A 84 36.80 10.61 4.59
CA PRO A 84 37.40 9.57 5.40
C PRO A 84 36.63 8.25 5.21
N PRO A 85 37.31 7.09 5.09
CA PRO A 85 36.70 5.82 4.72
C PRO A 85 35.57 5.39 5.66
N PHE A 86 35.63 5.82 6.92
CA PHE A 86 34.57 5.63 7.91
C PHE A 86 33.24 6.30 7.53
N VAL A 87 33.27 7.50 6.93
CA VAL A 87 32.08 8.21 6.45
C VAL A 87 31.47 7.50 5.23
N ALA A 88 32.30 6.90 4.38
CA ALA A 88 31.82 6.07 3.26
C ALA A 88 31.10 4.80 3.75
N VAL A 89 31.61 4.14 4.80
CA VAL A 89 30.96 2.97 5.41
C VAL A 89 29.63 3.33 6.07
N ILE A 90 29.56 4.44 6.81
CA ILE A 90 28.31 4.89 7.44
C ILE A 90 27.26 5.26 6.38
N THR A 91 27.64 6.02 5.36
CA THR A 91 26.70 6.41 4.29
C THR A 91 26.21 5.20 3.51
N LEU A 92 27.06 4.20 3.29
CA LEU A 92 26.66 2.91 2.72
C LEU A 92 25.68 2.16 3.64
N GLY A 93 25.95 2.10 4.95
CA GLY A 93 25.07 1.47 5.94
C GLY A 93 23.68 2.13 5.99
N ILE A 94 23.62 3.46 5.95
CA ILE A 94 22.36 4.22 5.87
C ILE A 94 21.64 3.91 4.55
N ALA A 95 22.34 3.84 3.42
CA ALA A 95 21.75 3.50 2.13
C ALA A 95 21.14 2.08 2.12
N VAL A 96 21.81 1.11 2.73
CA VAL A 96 21.31 -0.27 2.90
C VAL A 96 20.05 -0.27 3.76
N LEU A 97 20.06 0.43 4.90
CA LEU A 97 18.89 0.54 5.78
C LEU A 97 17.70 1.20 5.09
N LEU A 98 17.94 2.26 4.30
CA LEU A 98 16.91 2.91 3.48
C LEU A 98 16.32 1.94 2.44
N GLY A 99 17.16 1.11 1.80
CA GLY A 99 16.70 0.09 0.85
C GLY A 99 15.92 -1.04 1.51
N HIS A 100 16.25 -1.41 2.74
CA HIS A 100 15.44 -2.36 3.54
C HIS A 100 14.10 -1.76 3.97
N LEU A 101 14.10 -0.50 4.40
CA LEU A 101 12.88 0.22 4.75
C LEU A 101 11.94 0.32 3.55
N GLU A 102 12.46 0.66 2.36
CA GLU A 102 11.67 0.74 1.14
C GLU A 102 11.00 -0.58 0.78
N ARG A 103 11.76 -1.68 0.75
CA ARG A 103 11.21 -3.02 0.49
C ARG A 103 10.14 -3.39 1.51
N ARG A 104 10.35 -3.02 2.78
CA ARG A 104 9.38 -3.29 3.85
C ARG A 104 8.10 -2.48 3.68
N LEU A 105 8.20 -1.20 3.31
CA LEU A 105 7.04 -0.35 3.08
C LEU A 105 6.17 -0.87 1.93
N VAL A 106 6.79 -1.35 0.85
CA VAL A 106 6.08 -1.98 -0.27
C VAL A 106 5.34 -3.25 0.18
N HIS A 107 5.99 -4.08 1.00
CA HIS A 107 5.36 -5.29 1.54
C HIS A 107 4.23 -4.97 2.53
N ASP A 108 4.44 -4.02 3.45
CA ASP A 108 3.42 -3.60 4.40
C ASP A 108 2.20 -2.98 3.68
N MET A 109 2.41 -2.24 2.58
CA MET A 109 1.34 -1.77 1.69
C MET A 109 0.57 -2.95 1.08
N TYR A 110 1.29 -3.93 0.49
CA TYR A 110 0.68 -5.11 -0.11
C TYR A 110 -0.22 -5.85 0.88
N CYS A 111 0.32 -6.21 2.05
CA CYS A 111 -0.42 -6.91 3.10
C CYS A 111 -1.56 -6.07 3.68
N HIS A 112 -1.46 -4.73 3.65
CA HIS A 112 -2.55 -3.87 4.10
C HIS A 112 -3.71 -3.88 3.12
N CYS A 113 -3.46 -3.66 1.82
CA CYS A 113 -4.49 -3.65 0.79
C CYS A 113 -5.18 -5.02 0.66
N GLU A 114 -4.41 -6.12 0.71
CA GLU A 114 -5.01 -7.47 0.71
C GLU A 114 -5.92 -7.72 1.91
N ARG A 115 -5.52 -7.29 3.11
CA ARG A 115 -6.34 -7.48 4.31
C ARG A 115 -7.67 -6.76 4.25
N LEU A 116 -7.76 -5.62 3.57
CA LEU A 116 -9.02 -4.90 3.40
C LEU A 116 -10.04 -5.73 2.61
N VAL A 117 -9.58 -6.49 1.62
CA VAL A 117 -10.45 -7.18 0.66
C VAL A 117 -10.63 -8.67 0.99
N ARG A 118 -9.74 -9.26 1.80
CA ARG A 118 -9.69 -10.70 2.08
C ARG A 118 -11.03 -11.31 2.50
N ASP A 119 -11.71 -10.68 3.45
CA ASP A 119 -12.85 -11.29 4.14
C ASP A 119 -14.20 -11.11 3.43
N PHE A 120 -14.26 -10.40 2.29
CA PHE A 120 -15.49 -10.32 1.50
C PHE A 120 -15.83 -11.69 0.90
N GLN A 121 -17.04 -12.19 1.12
CA GLN A 121 -17.48 -13.48 0.55
C GLN A 121 -18.46 -13.29 -0.61
N ASP A 122 -19.03 -12.10 -0.74
CA ASP A 122 -20.09 -11.78 -1.68
C ASP A 122 -19.66 -10.65 -2.64
N VAL A 123 -20.05 -10.78 -3.90
CA VAL A 123 -19.88 -9.80 -4.97
C VAL A 123 -20.55 -8.47 -4.61
N ALA A 124 -21.73 -8.50 -3.99
CA ALA A 124 -22.46 -7.29 -3.61
C ALA A 124 -21.71 -6.46 -2.55
N GLN A 125 -21.19 -7.13 -1.52
CA GLN A 125 -20.39 -6.48 -0.49
C GLN A 125 -19.11 -5.86 -1.07
N LEU A 126 -18.41 -6.60 -1.94
CA LEU A 126 -17.20 -6.12 -2.59
C LEU A 126 -17.49 -4.93 -3.52
N ARG A 127 -18.64 -4.93 -4.22
CA ARG A 127 -19.09 -3.82 -5.07
C ARG A 127 -19.34 -2.55 -4.27
N MET A 128 -20.09 -2.65 -3.17
CA MET A 128 -20.33 -1.51 -2.28
C MET A 128 -19.04 -0.96 -1.71
N PHE A 129 -18.15 -1.84 -1.23
CA PHE A 129 -16.83 -1.45 -0.76
C PHE A 129 -16.03 -0.72 -1.85
N ALA A 130 -15.98 -1.26 -3.07
CA ALA A 130 -15.22 -0.67 -4.17
C ALA A 130 -15.74 0.72 -4.54
N PHE A 131 -17.06 0.91 -4.57
CA PHE A 131 -17.69 2.20 -4.85
C PHE A 131 -17.33 3.27 -3.81
N ASP A 132 -17.50 2.96 -2.52
CA ASP A 132 -17.18 3.90 -1.44
C ASP A 132 -15.67 4.13 -1.31
N ALA A 133 -14.86 3.09 -1.52
CA ALA A 133 -13.41 3.20 -1.53
C ALA A 133 -12.93 4.10 -2.66
N ARG A 134 -13.49 3.98 -3.87
CA ARG A 134 -13.20 4.88 -5.00
C ARG A 134 -13.50 6.33 -4.61
N ALA A 135 -14.68 6.62 -4.08
CA ALA A 135 -15.07 7.96 -3.68
C ALA A 135 -14.09 8.56 -2.64
N HIS A 136 -13.71 7.76 -1.64
CA HIS A 136 -12.72 8.16 -0.64
C HIS A 136 -11.34 8.43 -1.26
N LEU A 137 -10.83 7.50 -2.09
CA LEU A 137 -9.52 7.63 -2.73
C LEU A 137 -9.46 8.85 -3.67
N CYS A 138 -10.51 9.10 -4.46
CA CYS A 138 -10.62 10.29 -5.31
C CYS A 138 -10.72 11.59 -4.49
N GLY A 139 -11.36 11.55 -3.31
CA GLY A 139 -11.38 12.66 -2.35
C GLY A 139 -9.98 12.99 -1.80
N CYS A 140 -9.14 11.98 -1.58
CA CYS A 140 -7.77 12.14 -1.11
C CYS A 140 -6.75 12.49 -2.22
N ALA A 141 -7.09 12.24 -3.49
CA ALA A 141 -6.19 12.50 -4.61
C ALA A 141 -6.07 14.00 -4.91
N LEU A 142 -4.83 14.52 -4.90
CA LEU A 142 -4.55 15.93 -5.14
C LEU A 142 -4.52 16.30 -6.63
N GLN A 143 -4.10 15.37 -7.50
CA GLN A 143 -3.95 15.63 -8.94
C GLN A 143 -5.14 15.04 -9.71
N ALA A 144 -5.63 15.77 -10.71
CA ALA A 144 -6.72 15.30 -11.57
C ALA A 144 -6.37 13.99 -12.30
N LYS A 145 -5.11 13.83 -12.70
CA LYS A 145 -4.62 12.59 -13.34
C LYS A 145 -4.74 11.37 -12.43
N ASP A 146 -4.54 11.55 -11.12
CA ASP A 146 -4.59 10.47 -10.14
C ASP A 146 -6.05 10.05 -9.92
N LYS A 147 -6.99 11.02 -9.92
CA LYS A 147 -8.43 10.75 -9.90
C LYS A 147 -8.88 9.94 -11.12
N ALA A 148 -8.47 10.37 -12.31
CA ALA A 148 -8.79 9.66 -13.56
C ALA A 148 -8.22 8.23 -13.57
N ALA A 149 -7.03 8.02 -13.02
CA ALA A 149 -6.44 6.68 -12.90
C ALA A 149 -7.19 5.81 -11.88
N ILE A 150 -7.64 6.36 -10.75
CA ILE A 150 -8.49 5.64 -9.78
C ILE A 150 -9.83 5.28 -10.43
N ASP A 151 -10.44 6.19 -11.17
CA ASP A 151 -11.69 5.93 -11.91
C ASP A 151 -11.50 4.81 -12.94
N GLY A 152 -10.41 4.84 -13.72
CA GLY A 152 -10.09 3.75 -14.66
C GLY A 152 -9.91 2.39 -13.98
N LEU A 153 -9.17 2.34 -12.87
CA LEU A 153 -9.01 1.12 -12.08
C LEU A 153 -10.33 0.66 -11.45
N TYR A 154 -11.23 1.58 -11.11
CA TYR A 154 -12.56 1.24 -10.63
C TYR A 154 -13.43 0.63 -11.74
N GLU A 155 -13.36 1.12 -12.97
CA GLU A 155 -14.08 0.51 -14.10
C GLU A 155 -13.60 -0.93 -14.33
N ASP A 156 -12.30 -1.21 -14.22
CA ASP A 156 -11.76 -2.58 -14.29
C ASP A 156 -12.34 -3.47 -13.17
N VAL A 157 -12.49 -2.93 -11.96
CA VAL A 157 -13.11 -3.62 -10.82
C VAL A 157 -14.58 -3.92 -11.10
N VAL A 158 -15.33 -2.94 -11.61
CA VAL A 158 -16.76 -3.10 -11.95
C VAL A 158 -16.94 -4.16 -13.02
N ALA A 159 -16.12 -4.15 -14.07
CA ALA A 159 -16.18 -5.14 -15.14
C ALA A 159 -15.97 -6.57 -14.61
N LEU A 160 -15.01 -6.77 -13.72
CA LEU A 160 -14.76 -8.09 -13.10
C LEU A 160 -15.85 -8.49 -12.09
N LEU A 161 -16.45 -7.53 -11.40
CA LEU A 161 -17.62 -7.78 -10.55
C LEU A 161 -18.86 -8.14 -11.36
N ASP A 162 -19.06 -7.52 -12.53
CA ASP A 162 -20.13 -7.88 -13.47
C ASP A 162 -19.91 -9.29 -14.04
N GLU A 163 -18.68 -9.65 -14.39
CA GLU A 163 -18.32 -11.01 -14.78
C GLU A 163 -18.63 -12.01 -13.66
N ALA A 164 -18.22 -11.73 -12.42
CA ALA A 164 -18.53 -12.57 -11.27
C ALA A 164 -20.05 -12.72 -11.03
N THR A 165 -20.80 -11.62 -11.18
CA THR A 165 -22.27 -11.64 -11.05
C THR A 165 -22.90 -12.51 -12.15
N LYS A 166 -22.39 -12.46 -13.39
CA LYS A 166 -22.86 -13.30 -14.49
C LYS A 166 -22.58 -14.78 -14.22
N VAL A 167 -21.39 -15.13 -13.77
CA VAL A 167 -21.04 -16.52 -13.42
C VAL A 167 -21.94 -17.03 -12.30
N GLU A 168 -22.20 -16.23 -11.26
CA GLU A 168 -23.15 -16.61 -10.20
C GLU A 168 -24.58 -16.79 -10.73
N ALA A 169 -25.04 -15.91 -11.61
CA ALA A 169 -26.36 -16.01 -12.23
C ALA A 169 -26.50 -17.23 -13.15
N GLU A 170 -25.47 -17.58 -13.92
CA GLU A 170 -25.43 -18.78 -14.77
C GLU A 170 -25.49 -20.06 -13.92
N VAL A 171 -24.72 -20.11 -12.83
CA VAL A 171 -24.75 -21.23 -11.88
C VAL A 171 -26.13 -21.37 -11.25
N GLU A 172 -26.75 -20.26 -10.82
CA GLU A 172 -28.10 -20.31 -10.24
C GLU A 172 -29.15 -20.70 -11.29
N ALA A 173 -29.02 -20.25 -12.54
CA ALA A 173 -29.90 -20.67 -13.63
C ALA A 173 -29.78 -22.17 -13.92
N ASN A 174 -28.55 -22.70 -13.99
CA ASN A 174 -28.29 -24.13 -14.15
C ASN A 174 -28.87 -24.95 -13.01
N ARG A 175 -28.79 -24.41 -11.78
CA ARG A 175 -29.38 -25.02 -10.60
C ARG A 175 -30.90 -25.08 -10.68
N ARG A 176 -31.56 -23.96 -10.95
CA ARG A 176 -33.03 -23.90 -11.13
C ARG A 176 -33.50 -24.81 -12.28
N GLN A 177 -32.72 -24.90 -13.36
CA GLN A 177 -33.01 -25.79 -14.47
C GLN A 177 -32.92 -27.27 -14.09
N ARG A 178 -32.03 -27.65 -13.16
CA ARG A 178 -31.97 -29.02 -12.60
C ARG A 178 -33.14 -29.29 -11.67
N GLU A 179 -33.52 -28.32 -10.85
CA GLU A 179 -34.69 -28.41 -9.96
C GLU A 179 -36.00 -28.61 -10.75
N LEU A 180 -36.14 -27.98 -11.93
CA LEU A 180 -37.29 -28.14 -12.82
C LEU A 180 -37.33 -29.48 -13.57
N GLN A 181 -36.21 -30.18 -13.70
CA GLN A 181 -36.09 -31.43 -14.47
C GLN A 181 -36.21 -32.69 -13.59
N ASP A 182 -36.69 -32.56 -12.34
CA ASP A 182 -36.84 -33.67 -11.39
C ASP A 182 -35.56 -34.52 -11.22
N PHE A 183 -34.38 -33.87 -11.29
CA PHE A 183 -33.13 -34.54 -10.97
C PHE A 183 -33.13 -35.00 -9.50
N PRO A 184 -32.31 -36.01 -9.14
CA PRO A 184 -32.11 -36.37 -7.74
C PRO A 184 -31.68 -35.14 -6.94
N LYS A 185 -32.26 -34.94 -5.73
CA LYS A 185 -31.99 -33.76 -4.88
C LYS A 185 -30.49 -33.52 -4.61
N GLU A 186 -29.67 -34.57 -4.67
CA GLU A 186 -28.21 -34.51 -4.53
C GLU A 186 -27.54 -33.67 -5.65
N LEU A 187 -28.12 -33.66 -6.85
CA LEU A 187 -27.66 -32.90 -8.03
C LEU A 187 -28.19 -31.45 -8.08
N HIS A 188 -29.12 -31.07 -7.19
CA HIS A 188 -29.61 -29.69 -7.06
C HIS A 188 -28.63 -28.79 -6.32
N SER A 189 -27.60 -29.36 -5.68
CA SER A 189 -26.52 -28.60 -5.08
C SER A 189 -25.49 -28.14 -6.12
N ARG A 190 -24.81 -27.03 -5.82
CA ARG A 190 -23.72 -26.49 -6.65
C ARG A 190 -22.64 -27.54 -6.85
N THR A 191 -22.22 -27.76 -8.09
CA THR A 191 -21.10 -28.68 -8.34
C THR A 191 -19.80 -28.09 -7.81
N LYS A 192 -18.78 -28.93 -7.64
CA LYS A 192 -17.44 -28.46 -7.23
C LYS A 192 -16.86 -27.47 -8.24
N GLU A 193 -17.05 -27.74 -9.53
CA GLU A 193 -16.61 -26.89 -10.64
C GLU A 193 -17.31 -25.53 -10.60
N GLU A 194 -18.63 -25.50 -10.47
CA GLU A 194 -19.40 -24.24 -10.34
C GLU A 194 -19.00 -23.43 -9.10
N ALA A 195 -18.65 -24.12 -7.99
CA ALA A 195 -18.14 -23.47 -6.79
C ALA A 195 -16.70 -22.96 -6.97
N GLU A 196 -15.89 -23.58 -7.82
CA GLU A 196 -14.54 -23.11 -8.17
C GLU A 196 -14.60 -21.91 -9.10
N ASP A 197 -15.45 -21.94 -10.12
CA ASP A 197 -15.62 -20.84 -11.08
C ASP A 197 -16.06 -19.55 -10.39
N CYS A 198 -17.03 -19.64 -9.47
CA CYS A 198 -17.51 -18.47 -8.74
C CYS A 198 -16.45 -17.93 -7.77
N ARG A 199 -15.69 -18.83 -7.12
CA ARG A 199 -14.55 -18.42 -6.28
C ARG A 199 -13.46 -17.74 -7.10
N GLN A 200 -13.16 -18.24 -8.29
CA GLN A 200 -12.15 -17.67 -9.17
C GLN A 200 -12.59 -16.31 -9.72
N ALA A 201 -13.84 -16.16 -10.15
CA ALA A 201 -14.38 -14.89 -10.62
C ALA A 201 -14.35 -13.82 -9.52
N LEU A 202 -14.77 -14.17 -8.30
CA LEU A 202 -14.68 -13.28 -7.15
C LEU A 202 -13.21 -12.95 -6.81
N ALA A 203 -12.31 -13.92 -6.87
CA ALA A 203 -10.88 -13.70 -6.60
C ALA A 203 -10.26 -12.68 -7.57
N LYS A 204 -10.57 -12.76 -8.88
CA LYS A 204 -10.12 -11.77 -9.87
C LYS A 204 -10.63 -10.35 -9.53
N ALA A 205 -11.91 -10.22 -9.17
CA ALA A 205 -12.49 -8.95 -8.75
C ALA A 205 -11.80 -8.39 -7.49
N LYS A 206 -11.48 -9.25 -6.53
CA LYS A 206 -10.71 -8.87 -5.33
C LYS A 206 -9.31 -8.37 -5.69
N GLU A 207 -8.61 -9.05 -6.59
CA GLU A 207 -7.27 -8.66 -7.04
C GLU A 207 -7.28 -7.28 -7.71
N ALA A 208 -8.24 -7.01 -8.59
CA ALA A 208 -8.42 -5.70 -9.20
C ALA A 208 -8.71 -4.62 -8.16
N CYS A 209 -9.56 -4.92 -7.16
CA CYS A 209 -9.84 -3.99 -6.07
C CYS A 209 -8.56 -3.67 -5.26
N VAL A 210 -7.72 -4.68 -5.02
CA VAL A 210 -6.41 -4.50 -4.40
C VAL A 210 -5.48 -3.61 -5.23
N LEU A 211 -5.51 -3.70 -6.57
CA LEU A 211 -4.73 -2.81 -7.44
C LEU A 211 -5.18 -1.34 -7.30
N MET A 212 -6.49 -1.10 -7.29
CA MET A 212 -7.07 0.24 -7.04
C MET A 212 -6.63 0.78 -5.67
N LEU A 213 -6.72 -0.04 -4.61
CA LEU A 213 -6.28 0.35 -3.26
C LEU A 213 -4.78 0.62 -3.21
N LYS A 214 -3.94 -0.17 -3.88
CA LYS A 214 -2.48 0.05 -3.94
C LYS A 214 -2.16 1.37 -4.63
N PHE A 215 -2.89 1.71 -5.69
CA PHE A 215 -2.74 2.99 -6.37
C PHE A 215 -3.13 4.15 -5.46
N GLY A 216 -4.32 4.08 -4.86
CA GLY A 216 -4.80 5.08 -3.90
C GLY A 216 -3.87 5.23 -2.68
N TYR A 217 -3.29 4.15 -2.19
CA TYR A 217 -2.34 4.16 -1.07
C TYR A 217 -1.05 4.95 -1.40
N LYS A 218 -0.54 4.83 -2.63
CA LYS A 218 0.67 5.56 -3.07
C LYS A 218 0.41 7.05 -3.27
N HIS A 219 -0.76 7.41 -3.80
CA HIS A 219 -1.05 8.77 -4.28
C HIS A 219 -1.93 9.61 -3.33
N GLY A 220 -2.71 8.98 -2.44
CA GLY A 220 -3.69 9.63 -1.57
C GLY A 220 -3.17 10.19 -0.24
N LYS A 221 -1.85 10.41 -0.08
CA LYS A 221 -1.16 10.95 1.11
C LYS A 221 -1.90 10.77 2.46
N ARG A 222 -1.56 9.68 3.17
CA ARG A 222 -1.67 9.45 4.64
C ARG A 222 -2.97 9.88 5.36
N SER A 223 -3.67 8.86 5.88
CA SER A 223 -4.65 8.87 7.00
C SER A 223 -6.06 8.34 6.67
N GLY A 224 -6.23 7.59 5.57
CA GLY A 224 -7.50 6.92 5.26
C GLY A 224 -7.73 5.58 5.96
N ASP A 225 -6.81 5.03 6.77
CA ASP A 225 -6.93 3.65 7.30
C ASP A 225 -8.20 3.46 8.15
N ARG A 226 -8.52 4.42 9.02
CA ARG A 226 -9.76 4.35 9.82
C ARG A 226 -11.01 4.48 8.96
N ASP A 227 -10.97 5.31 7.93
CA ASP A 227 -12.12 5.56 7.07
C ASP A 227 -12.32 4.39 6.08
N LEU A 228 -11.26 3.86 5.48
CA LEU A 228 -11.31 2.63 4.67
C LEU A 228 -11.74 1.42 5.49
N MET A 229 -11.29 1.31 6.74
CA MET A 229 -11.79 0.27 7.65
C MET A 229 -13.26 0.48 8.01
N ARG A 230 -13.72 1.73 8.18
CA ARG A 230 -15.14 2.03 8.39
C ARG A 230 -15.96 1.67 7.14
N ILE A 231 -15.52 2.09 5.96
CA ILE A 231 -16.14 1.75 4.66
C ILE A 231 -16.24 0.24 4.50
N ARG A 232 -15.17 -0.49 4.82
CA ARG A 232 -15.16 -1.95 4.85
C ARG A 232 -16.19 -2.52 5.81
N GLN A 233 -16.25 -2.03 7.04
CA GLN A 233 -17.24 -2.49 8.02
C GLN A 233 -18.67 -2.25 7.55
N THR A 234 -18.95 -1.07 6.98
CA THR A 234 -20.26 -0.74 6.41
C THR A 234 -20.61 -1.67 5.25
N ALA A 235 -19.67 -1.92 4.33
CA ALA A 235 -19.89 -2.80 3.19
C ALA A 235 -20.08 -4.28 3.59
N MET A 236 -19.38 -4.75 4.64
CA MET A 236 -19.56 -6.10 5.18
C MET A 236 -20.88 -6.24 5.96
N ALA A 237 -21.44 -5.15 6.48
CA ALA A 237 -22.73 -5.15 7.15
C ALA A 237 -23.91 -5.16 6.16
N VAL A 238 -23.65 -5.03 4.86
CA VAL A 238 -24.67 -5.26 3.83
C VAL A 238 -25.03 -6.73 3.87
N GLU A 239 -26.24 -7.03 4.33
CA GLU A 239 -26.82 -8.36 4.19
C GLU A 239 -26.95 -8.66 2.69
N PRO A 240 -26.56 -9.87 2.25
CA PRO A 240 -26.88 -10.32 0.90
C PRO A 240 -28.40 -10.19 0.73
N LEU A 241 -28.87 -9.67 -0.41
CA LEU A 241 -30.29 -9.65 -0.73
C LEU A 241 -30.80 -11.10 -0.66
N ALA A 242 -31.41 -11.47 0.47
CA ALA A 242 -32.07 -12.74 0.62
C ALA A 242 -33.17 -12.79 -0.44
N GLU A 243 -33.21 -13.88 -1.23
CA GLU A 243 -34.34 -14.16 -2.10
C GLU A 243 -35.62 -14.00 -1.27
N ALA A 244 -36.47 -13.06 -1.68
CA ALA A 244 -37.77 -12.89 -1.06
C ALA A 244 -38.48 -14.26 -1.08
N PRO A 245 -39.04 -14.73 0.06
CA PRO A 245 -39.73 -16.01 0.07
C PRO A 245 -40.84 -15.96 -0.97
N ALA A 246 -40.83 -16.93 -1.88
CA ALA A 246 -41.87 -17.08 -2.88
C ALA A 246 -43.24 -17.00 -2.19
N PRO A 247 -44.19 -16.19 -2.69
CA PRO A 247 -45.52 -16.14 -2.10
C PRO A 247 -46.10 -17.55 -2.16
N HIS A 248 -46.41 -18.11 -0.99
CA HIS A 248 -47.09 -19.38 -0.88
C HIS A 248 -48.47 -19.29 -1.60
N PRO A 249 -48.89 -20.34 -2.32
CA PRO A 249 -50.14 -20.38 -3.07
C PRO A 249 -51.39 -20.26 -2.18
#